data_AF-Q5DHE1-F1
#
_entry.id   AF-Q5DHE1-F1
#
_cell.length_a   1.000
_cell.length_b   1.000
_cell.length_c   1.000
_cell.angle_alpha   90.00
_cell.angle_beta   90.00
_cell.angle_gamma   90.00
#
_symmetry.space_group_name_H-M   'P 1'
#
loop_
_entity.id
_entity.type
_entity.pdbx_description
1 polymer ?
#
loop_
_entity_poly.entity_id
_entity_poly.type
_entity_poly.pdbx_seq_one_letter_code
_entity_poly.pdbx_strand_id
1 'polypeptide(L)'
;MGIDKADVRFVIHFSSSKSLENYYQESGRAGRDSNPADCILMWRFSDLFRLASMVSSERTGIVKLYKMVEYCIDSDKCRRYLISKHLGDASWSSDDCRNACDNCKRKSTNKSGKSICINK
;
A
#
# COMPACT_ATOMS: atom_id res chain seq x y z
N MET A 1 4.38 15.22 16.34
CA MET A 1 3.11 15.88 15.98
C MET A 1 2.02 14.81 15.83
N GLY A 2 0.99 14.86 16.68
CA GLY A 2 -0.01 13.80 16.82
C GLY A 2 -1.38 14.25 16.33
N ILE A 3 -1.73 13.88 15.10
CA ILE A 3 -3.15 13.78 14.73
C ILE A 3 -3.67 12.53 15.45
N ASP A 4 -4.57 12.74 16.40
CA ASP A 4 -5.21 11.68 17.18
C ASP A 4 -6.73 11.72 17.06
N LYS A 5 -7.20 11.81 15.82
CA LYS A 5 -8.62 11.66 15.50
C LYS A 5 -8.92 10.18 15.26
N ALA A 6 -9.78 9.59 16.06
CA ALA A 6 -10.05 8.15 16.01
C ALA A 6 -10.90 7.74 14.79
N ASP A 7 -11.80 8.63 14.36
CA ASP A 7 -12.86 8.40 13.37
C ASP A 7 -12.47 8.80 11.93
N VAL A 8 -11.19 8.70 11.57
CA VAL A 8 -10.73 8.96 10.20
C VAL A 8 -11.13 7.79 9.29
N ARG A 9 -12.06 8.04 8.35
CA ARG A 9 -12.61 7.01 7.46
C ARG A 9 -11.81 6.75 6.20
N PHE A 10 -11.06 7.73 5.72
CA PHE A 10 -10.22 7.54 4.55
C PHE A 10 -8.93 8.33 4.66
N VAL A 11 -7.87 7.75 4.12
CA VAL A 11 -6.60 8.43 3.84
C VAL A 11 -6.30 8.24 2.36
N ILE A 12 -6.09 9.34 1.65
CA ILE A 12 -5.79 9.34 0.22
C ILE A 12 -4.39 9.89 0.01
N HIS A 13 -3.52 9.07 -0.56
CA HIS A 13 -2.19 9.45 -1.01
C HIS A 13 -2.27 9.83 -2.48
N PHE A 14 -2.15 11.13 -2.78
CA PHE A 14 -2.18 11.64 -4.15
C PHE A 14 -0.91 11.30 -4.96
N SER A 15 0.19 11.07 -4.25
CA SER A 15 1.46 10.55 -4.78
C SER A 15 1.98 9.52 -3.78
N SER A 16 2.86 8.62 -4.24
CA SER A 16 3.47 7.65 -3.31
C SER A 16 4.39 8.32 -2.30
N SER A 17 4.51 7.67 -1.14
CA SER A 17 5.42 8.07 -0.08
C SER A 17 6.87 7.78 -0.47
N LYS A 18 7.82 8.45 0.18
CA LYS A 18 9.26 8.24 -0.05
C LYS A 18 9.74 6.82 0.32
N SER A 19 9.00 6.14 1.18
CA SER A 19 9.30 4.79 1.64
C SER A 19 8.02 4.07 2.08
N LEU A 20 8.10 2.75 2.17
CA LEU A 20 6.98 1.93 2.61
C LEU A 20 6.65 2.14 4.10
N GLU A 21 7.63 2.47 4.93
CA GLU A 21 7.42 2.79 6.35
C GLU A 21 6.66 4.11 6.52
N ASN A 22 6.98 5.12 5.71
CA ASN A 22 6.25 6.38 5.72
C ASN A 22 4.80 6.16 5.29
N TYR A 23 4.59 5.39 4.22
CA TYR A 23 3.25 5.03 3.78
C TYR A 23 2.46 4.31 4.89
N TYR A 24 3.09 3.36 5.58
CA TYR A 24 2.47 2.64 6.69
C TYR A 24 2.06 3.56 7.84
N GLN A 25 2.94 4.48 8.26
CA GLN A 25 2.62 5.44 9.33
C GLN A 25 1.53 6.43 8.92
N GLU A 26 1.53 6.87 7.67
CA GLU A 26 0.57 7.83 7.14
C GLU A 26 -0.82 7.20 6.98
N SER A 27 -0.89 6.01 6.37
CA SER A 27 -2.13 5.25 6.19
C SER A 27 -2.69 4.73 7.52
N GLY A 28 -1.84 4.39 8.49
CA GLY A 28 -2.22 3.99 9.85
C GLY A 28 -2.90 5.08 10.69
N ARG A 29 -3.14 6.27 10.13
CA ARG A 29 -4.01 7.30 10.73
C ARG A 29 -5.49 7.02 10.51
N ALA A 30 -5.85 6.18 9.54
CA ALA A 30 -7.22 5.76 9.29
C ALA A 30 -7.68 4.69 10.31
N GLY A 31 -8.96 4.70 10.70
CA GLY A 31 -9.58 3.55 11.35
C GLY A 31 -9.11 3.22 12.77
N ARG A 32 -8.71 4.19 13.59
CA ARG A 32 -8.27 3.94 14.98
C ARG A 32 -9.41 3.55 15.93
N ASP A 33 -10.65 3.83 15.56
CA ASP A 33 -11.87 3.37 16.22
C ASP A 33 -12.26 1.92 15.88
N SER A 34 -11.40 1.17 15.18
CA SER A 34 -11.65 -0.21 14.72
C SER A 34 -12.81 -0.38 13.73
N ASN A 35 -13.43 0.73 13.30
CA ASN A 35 -14.42 0.70 12.23
C ASN A 35 -13.73 0.63 10.86
N PRO A 36 -14.41 0.10 9.84
CA PRO A 36 -13.88 0.08 8.48
C PRO A 36 -13.40 1.47 8.04
N ALA A 37 -12.22 1.48 7.41
CA ALA A 37 -11.61 2.67 6.85
C ALA A 37 -10.79 2.29 5.62
N ASP A 38 -10.71 3.21 4.65
CA ASP A 38 -10.07 2.98 3.37
C ASP A 38 -8.75 3.76 3.26
N CYS A 39 -7.74 3.11 2.71
CA CYS A 39 -6.46 3.72 2.38
C CYS A 39 -6.25 3.59 0.88
N ILE A 40 -6.22 4.72 0.18
CA ILE A 40 -6.16 4.76 -1.29
C ILE A 40 -4.85 5.42 -1.69
N LEU A 41 -4.04 4.68 -2.43
CA LEU A 41 -2.78 5.16 -2.98
C LEU A 41 -2.92 5.38 -4.49
N MET A 42 -2.76 6.63 -4.92
CA MET A 42 -2.62 7.00 -6.32
C MET A 42 -1.13 7.01 -6.67
N TRP A 43 -0.74 6.16 -7.62
CA TRP A 43 0.65 6.06 -8.08
C TRP A 43 0.73 6.26 -9.59
N ARG A 44 1.72 7.05 -10.02
CA ARG A 44 2.10 7.23 -11.42
C ARG A 44 3.59 7.02 -11.58
N PHE A 45 4.01 6.47 -12.72
CA PHE A 45 5.42 6.25 -13.00
C PHE A 45 6.25 7.54 -12.95
N SER A 46 5.67 8.69 -13.33
CA SER A 46 6.30 10.01 -13.25
C SER A 46 6.72 10.41 -11.82
N ASP A 47 6.02 9.91 -10.80
CA ASP A 47 6.30 10.26 -9.40
C ASP A 47 7.64 9.69 -8.94
N LEU A 48 8.13 8.62 -9.59
CA LEU A 48 9.43 8.01 -9.32
C LEU A 48 10.58 9.02 -9.46
N PHE A 49 10.64 9.74 -10.57
CA PHE A 49 11.73 10.68 -10.84
C PHE A 49 11.74 11.84 -9.84
N ARG A 50 10.56 12.36 -9.52
CA ARG A 50 10.40 13.42 -8.51
C ARG A 50 10.86 12.96 -7.14
N LEU A 51 10.42 11.79 -6.70
CA LEU A 51 10.78 11.24 -5.39
C LEU A 51 12.26 10.85 -5.32
N ALA A 52 12.83 10.30 -6.40
CA ALA A 52 14.24 9.95 -6.48
C ALA A 52 15.15 11.17 -6.26
N SER A 53 14.80 12.31 -6.85
CA SER A 53 15.51 13.57 -6.60
C SER A 53 15.42 13.99 -5.13
N MET A 54 14.24 13.88 -4.50
CA MET A 54 14.02 14.26 -3.10
C MET A 54 14.75 13.39 -2.07
N VAL A 55 15.04 12.13 -2.39
CA VAL A 55 15.70 11.18 -1.48
C VAL A 55 17.18 10.98 -1.82
N SER A 56 17.71 11.68 -2.83
CA SER A 56 19.08 11.52 -3.33
C SER A 56 20.17 11.80 -2.30
N SER A 57 19.91 12.70 -1.36
CA SER A 57 20.83 13.02 -0.25
C SER A 57 20.75 12.05 0.93
N GLU A 58 19.74 11.16 0.95
CA GLU A 58 19.56 10.18 2.02
C GLU A 58 20.35 8.90 1.72
N ARG A 59 21.20 8.46 2.65
CA ARG A 59 22.08 7.27 2.46
C ARG A 59 21.34 6.01 1.96
N THR A 60 20.10 5.81 2.40
CA THR A 60 19.26 4.65 2.01
C THR A 60 17.98 5.07 1.30
N GLY A 61 17.88 6.33 0.86
CA GLY A 61 16.67 6.92 0.29
C GLY A 61 16.18 6.19 -0.96
N ILE A 62 17.07 5.98 -1.92
CA ILE A 62 16.74 5.28 -3.18
C ILE A 62 16.32 3.83 -2.94
N VAL A 63 17.00 3.12 -2.03
CA VAL A 63 16.68 1.73 -1.70
C VAL A 63 15.26 1.64 -1.10
N LYS A 64 14.92 2.56 -0.19
CA LYS A 64 13.58 2.65 0.41
C LYS A 64 12.51 3.02 -0.61
N LEU A 65 12.82 3.94 -1.51
CA LEU A 65 11.91 4.33 -2.59
C LEU A 65 11.61 3.15 -3.52
N TYR A 66 12.62 2.37 -3.90
CA TYR A 66 12.41 1.18 -4.73
C TYR A 66 11.52 0.13 -4.05
N LYS A 67 11.57 0.01 -2.71
CA LYS A 67 10.62 -0.85 -1.98
C LYS A 67 9.18 -0.32 -2.04
N MET A 68 8.98 1.00 -1.98
CA MET A 68 7.67 1.59 -2.20
C MET A 68 7.16 1.35 -3.63
N VAL A 69 8.04 1.45 -4.63
CA VAL A 69 7.71 1.18 -6.04
C VAL A 69 7.34 -0.29 -6.25
N GLU A 70 8.13 -1.22 -5.69
CA GLU A 70 7.84 -2.66 -5.69
C GLU A 70 6.43 -2.93 -5.11
N TYR A 71 6.10 -2.29 -3.99
CA TYR A 71 4.75 -2.35 -3.41
C TYR A 71 3.67 -1.83 -4.37
N CYS A 72 3.88 -0.72 -5.07
CA CYS A 72 2.89 -0.14 -5.99
C CYS A 72 2.63 -1.03 -7.21
N ILE A 73 3.68 -1.65 -7.75
CA ILE A 73 3.62 -2.44 -9.00
C ILE A 73 3.07 -3.84 -8.74
N ASP A 74 3.28 -4.41 -7.55
CA ASP A 74 2.80 -5.76 -7.25
C ASP A 74 1.26 -5.82 -7.26
N SER A 75 0.73 -6.47 -8.29
CA SER A 75 -0.70 -6.61 -8.55
C SER A 75 -1.27 -7.97 -8.11
N ASP A 76 -0.45 -8.80 -7.47
CA ASP A 76 -0.77 -10.19 -7.17
C ASP A 76 -0.78 -10.49 -5.66
N LYS A 77 0.29 -10.11 -4.94
CA LYS A 77 0.44 -10.43 -3.52
C LYS A 77 -0.49 -9.57 -2.67
N CYS A 78 -0.94 -10.12 -1.54
CA CYS A 78 -1.73 -9.37 -0.56
C CYS A 78 -0.98 -8.10 -0.10
N ARG A 79 -1.65 -6.95 -0.11
CA ARG A 79 -1.03 -5.67 0.32
C ARG A 79 -0.52 -5.71 1.75
N ARG A 80 -1.26 -6.34 2.67
CA ARG A 80 -0.85 -6.48 4.07
C ARG A 80 0.34 -7.43 4.24
N TYR A 81 0.39 -8.50 3.45
CA TYR A 81 1.54 -9.40 3.42
C TYR A 81 2.82 -8.67 2.98
N LEU A 82 2.74 -7.84 1.93
CA LEU A 82 3.88 -7.05 1.46
C LEU A 82 4.40 -6.10 2.55
N ILE A 83 3.50 -5.41 3.26
CA ILE A 83 3.86 -4.52 4.37
C ILE A 83 4.47 -5.32 5.53
N SER A 84 3.83 -6.41 5.96
CA SER A 84 4.30 -7.27 7.05
C SER A 84 5.70 -7.80 6.77
N LYS A 85 5.92 -8.34 5.57
CA LYS A 85 7.22 -8.84 5.13
C LYS A 85 8.29 -7.76 5.16
N HIS A 86 7.95 -6.54 4.74
CA HIS A 86 8.88 -5.41 4.76
C HIS A 86 9.26 -4.98 6.19
N LEU A 87 8.30 -5.04 7.12
CA LEU A 87 8.52 -4.74 8.54
C LEU A 87 9.23 -5.87 9.30
N GLY A 88 9.55 -6.99 8.64
CA GLY A 88 10.20 -8.14 9.26
C GLY A 88 9.25 -9.04 10.06
N ASP A 89 7.93 -8.84 9.93
CA ASP A 89 6.93 -9.69 10.56
C ASP A 89 6.52 -10.82 9.60
N ALA A 90 6.90 -12.04 9.97
CA ALA A 90 6.63 -13.26 9.21
C ALA A 90 5.32 -13.96 9.62
N SER A 91 4.58 -13.42 10.60
CA SER A 91 3.36 -14.04 11.11
C SER A 91 2.16 -13.89 10.17
N TRP A 92 2.18 -12.91 9.27
CA TRP A 92 1.04 -12.59 8.42
C TRP A 92 0.93 -13.50 7.19
N SER A 93 -0.19 -14.20 7.06
CA SER A 93 -0.56 -14.97 5.85
C SER A 93 -1.55 -14.20 4.96
N SER A 94 -1.72 -14.62 3.70
CA SER A 94 -2.73 -14.00 2.84
C SER A 94 -4.17 -14.25 3.33
N ASP A 95 -4.39 -15.32 4.10
CA ASP A 95 -5.71 -15.69 4.62
C ASP A 95 -6.18 -14.73 5.73
N ASP A 96 -5.25 -14.15 6.48
CA ASP A 96 -5.51 -13.15 7.52
C ASP A 96 -6.06 -11.83 6.96
N CYS A 97 -5.91 -11.60 5.65
CA CYS A 97 -6.40 -10.39 5.00
C CYS A 97 -7.92 -10.29 4.98
N ARG A 98 -8.64 -11.42 4.97
CA ARG A 98 -10.12 -11.48 4.88
C ARG A 98 -10.68 -10.63 3.73
N ASN A 99 -10.04 -10.67 2.56
CA ASN A 99 -10.40 -9.89 1.37
C ASN A 99 -10.48 -8.36 1.58
N ALA A 100 -9.69 -7.81 2.51
CA ALA A 100 -9.74 -6.37 2.80
C ALA A 100 -8.87 -5.51 1.86
N CYS A 101 -7.96 -6.09 1.06
CA CYS A 101 -7.17 -5.34 0.06
C CYS A 101 -7.61 -5.60 -1.38
N ASP A 102 -7.24 -4.69 -2.28
CA ASP A 102 -7.53 -4.74 -3.72
C ASP A 102 -7.05 -6.05 -4.39
N ASN A 103 -5.82 -6.47 -4.14
CA ASN A 103 -5.25 -7.68 -4.76
C ASN A 103 -5.99 -8.95 -4.32
N CYS A 104 -6.34 -9.09 -3.04
CA CYS A 104 -7.12 -10.22 -2.54
C CYS A 104 -8.56 -10.20 -3.09
N LYS A 105 -9.19 -9.03 -3.17
CA LYS A 105 -10.51 -8.86 -3.80
C LYS A 105 -10.49 -9.26 -5.28
N ARG A 106 -9.46 -8.87 -6.04
CA ARG A 106 -9.30 -9.24 -7.45
C ARG A 106 -9.16 -10.76 -7.63
N LYS A 107 -8.40 -11.42 -6.75
CA LYS A 107 -8.23 -12.88 -6.77
C LYS A 107 -9.53 -13.62 -6.46
N SER A 108 -10.33 -13.13 -5.51
CA SER A 108 -11.62 -13.75 -5.20
C SER A 108 -12.63 -13.58 -6.33
N THR A 109 -12.62 -12.44 -7.04
CA THR A 109 -13.47 -12.22 -8.22
C THR A 109 -13.07 -13.08 -9.43
N ASN A 110 -11.77 -13.36 -9.60
CA ASN A 110 -11.31 -14.22 -10.70
C ASN A 110 -11.62 -15.71 -10.46
N LYS A 111 -11.70 -16.15 -9.20
CA LYS A 111 -12.06 -17.55 -8.85
C LYS A 111 -13.55 -17.88 -9.11
N SER A 112 -14.43 -16.88 -9.19
CA SER A 112 -15.86 -17.07 -9.43
C SER A 112 -16.26 -17.09 -10.92
N GLY A 113 -15.30 -17.31 -11.84
CA GLY A 113 -15.61 -17.61 -13.23
C GLY A 113 -16.25 -16.46 -14.01
N LYS A 114 -15.89 -15.20 -13.73
CA LYS A 114 -16.10 -14.10 -14.68
C LYS A 114 -14.79 -13.79 -15.37
N SER A 115 -14.63 -14.37 -16.54
CA SER A 115 -13.66 -13.96 -17.57
C SER A 115 -13.88 -12.48 -17.87
N ILE A 116 -13.19 -11.58 -17.16
CA ILE A 116 -13.08 -10.21 -17.61
C ILE A 116 -11.99 -10.22 -18.68
N CYS A 117 -12.42 -10.48 -19.92
CA CYS A 117 -11.71 -10.03 -21.09
C CYS A 117 -11.68 -8.50 -21.03
N ILE A 118 -10.55 -7.91 -20.62
CA ILE A 118 -10.28 -6.52 -21.00
C ILE A 118 -9.49 -6.60 -22.30
N ASN A 119 -10.22 -6.34 -23.38
CA ASN A 119 -9.70 -6.13 -24.72
C ASN A 119 -8.59 -5.08 -24.73
N LYS A 120 -7.58 -5.38 -25.56
CA LYS A 120 -6.61 -4.51 -26.27
C LYS A 120 -6.17 -3.21 -25.59
#